data_AF-A0A9C8N2Z1-F1
#
_entry.id   AF-A0A9C8N2Z1-F1
#
_cell.length_a   1.000
_cell.length_b   1.000
_cell.length_c   1.000
_cell.angle_alpha   90.00
_cell.angle_beta   90.00
_cell.angle_gamma   90.00
#
_symmetry.space_group_name_H-M   'P 1'
#
loop_
_entity.id
_entity.type
_entity.pdbx_description
1 polymer ?
#
loop_
_entity_poly.entity_id
_entity_poly.type
_entity_poly.pdbx_seq_one_letter_code
_entity_poly.pdbx_strand_id
1 'polypeptide(L)'
;MKSEDDERFTGLMCMMAENFNDEISEAGLKMRFGMLQVFTIKQVEMACKKILATRTYNKMPPIAEFIKAIQGPTPQIEDIAETQANFVISQVRKLGSWRTPVFVDPITRDLMNTRFNFKSLCQQAESDMQWFAKQFKEAYRAYDITDKHKQIEMTGKLKKLVSGIGG
;
A
#
# COMPACT_ATOMS: atom_id res chain seq x y z
N MET A 1 -9.96 -17.10 5.08
CA MET A 1 -11.22 -17.79 5.38
C MET A 1 -11.09 -19.16 4.79
N LYS A 2 -11.77 -20.14 5.38
CA LYS A 2 -11.85 -21.50 4.88
C LYS A 2 -13.29 -21.78 4.44
N SER A 3 -13.52 -22.91 3.79
CA SER A 3 -14.87 -23.34 3.38
C SER A 3 -15.88 -23.39 4.53
N GLU A 4 -15.43 -23.71 5.75
CA GLU A 4 -16.25 -23.69 6.98
C GLU A 4 -16.76 -22.28 7.37
N ASP A 5 -16.15 -21.21 6.84
CA ASP A 5 -16.57 -19.84 7.10
C ASP A 5 -17.70 -19.36 6.16
N ASP A 6 -18.11 -20.16 5.17
CA ASP A 6 -19.01 -19.74 4.07
C ASP A 6 -20.38 -19.26 4.56
N GLU A 7 -21.03 -20.01 5.45
CA GLU A 7 -22.33 -19.62 6.02
C GLU A 7 -22.25 -18.30 6.78
N ARG A 8 -21.19 -18.14 7.59
CA ARG A 8 -20.96 -16.93 8.37
C ARG A 8 -20.65 -15.73 7.48
N PHE A 9 -19.84 -15.94 6.43
CA PHE A 9 -19.56 -14.91 5.44
C PHE A 9 -20.83 -14.47 4.70
N THR A 10 -21.65 -15.44 4.28
CA THR A 10 -22.93 -15.18 3.61
C THR A 10 -23.85 -14.36 4.51
N GLY A 11 -24.00 -14.74 5.78
CA GLY A 11 -24.76 -13.97 6.77
C GLY A 11 -24.27 -12.52 6.88
N LEU A 12 -22.96 -12.30 6.97
CA LEU A 12 -22.40 -10.94 7.01
C LEU A 12 -22.73 -10.13 5.75
N MET A 13 -22.65 -10.73 4.57
CA MET A 13 -22.94 -10.03 3.32
C MET A 13 -24.43 -9.72 3.15
N CYS A 14 -25.32 -10.61 3.60
CA CYS A 14 -26.76 -10.35 3.65
C CYS A 14 -27.09 -9.19 4.59
N MET A 15 -26.52 -9.16 5.81
CA MET A 15 -26.70 -8.03 6.74
C MET A 15 -26.20 -6.70 6.15
N MET A 16 -25.10 -6.74 5.40
CA MET A 16 -24.61 -5.55 4.69
C MET A 16 -25.61 -5.12 3.61
N ALA A 17 -26.10 -6.05 2.80
CA ALA A 17 -27.09 -5.78 1.75
C ALA A 17 -28.38 -5.18 2.34
N GLU A 18 -28.87 -5.72 3.45
CA GLU A 18 -30.01 -5.18 4.20
C GLU A 18 -29.78 -3.73 4.66
N ASN A 19 -28.63 -3.44 5.28
CA ASN A 19 -28.33 -2.08 5.75
C ASN A 19 -28.27 -1.05 4.61
N PHE A 20 -27.76 -1.44 3.44
CA PHE A 20 -27.66 -0.58 2.26
C PHE A 20 -28.90 -0.65 1.36
N ASN A 21 -29.96 -1.36 1.77
CA ASN A 21 -31.16 -1.60 0.97
C ASN A 21 -30.81 -2.02 -0.48
N ASP A 22 -29.88 -2.96 -0.59
CA ASP A 22 -29.33 -3.49 -1.83
C ASP A 22 -29.54 -5.01 -1.87
N GLU A 23 -29.34 -5.62 -3.04
CA GLU A 23 -29.46 -7.07 -3.21
C GLU A 23 -28.10 -7.67 -3.57
N ILE A 24 -27.84 -8.87 -3.06
CA ILE A 24 -26.65 -9.62 -3.43
C ILE A 24 -27.04 -10.96 -4.05
N SER A 25 -26.61 -11.15 -5.30
CA SER A 25 -26.80 -12.41 -6.01
C SER A 25 -25.83 -13.48 -5.50
N GLU A 26 -26.15 -14.74 -5.73
CA GLU A 26 -25.28 -15.88 -5.39
C GLU A 26 -23.91 -15.77 -6.09
N ALA A 27 -23.89 -15.35 -7.37
CA ALA A 27 -22.65 -15.09 -8.09
C ALA A 27 -21.84 -13.95 -7.44
N GLY A 28 -22.52 -12.91 -6.96
CA GLY A 28 -21.90 -11.81 -6.22
C GLY A 28 -21.30 -12.25 -4.89
N LEU A 29 -21.99 -13.11 -4.14
CA LEU A 29 -21.49 -13.73 -2.90
C LEU A 29 -20.23 -14.55 -3.17
N LYS A 30 -20.28 -15.47 -4.14
CA LYS A 30 -19.14 -16.33 -4.52
C LYS A 30 -17.91 -15.50 -4.94
N MET A 31 -18.12 -14.45 -5.74
CA MET A 31 -17.05 -13.53 -6.14
C MET A 31 -16.42 -12.84 -4.92
N ARG A 32 -17.24 -12.31 -4.01
CA ARG A 32 -16.74 -11.61 -2.81
C ARG A 32 -16.02 -12.57 -1.86
N PHE A 33 -16.54 -13.78 -1.66
CA PHE A 33 -15.88 -14.81 -0.86
C PHE A 33 -14.50 -15.14 -1.44
N GLY A 34 -14.43 -15.41 -2.74
CA GLY A 34 -13.17 -15.71 -3.43
C GLY A 34 -12.13 -14.59 -3.35
N MET A 35 -12.55 -13.33 -3.38
CA MET A 35 -11.64 -12.17 -3.26
C MET A 35 -11.20 -11.88 -1.82
N LEU A 36 -12.05 -12.16 -0.84
CA LEU A 36 -11.76 -11.90 0.58
C LEU A 36 -11.21 -13.12 1.31
N GLN A 37 -11.13 -14.30 0.68
CA GLN A 37 -10.68 -15.54 1.30
C GLN A 37 -9.25 -15.47 1.87
N VAL A 38 -8.43 -14.53 1.39
CA VAL A 38 -7.08 -14.28 1.92
C VAL A 38 -7.09 -13.73 3.36
N PHE A 39 -8.20 -13.17 3.82
CA PHE A 39 -8.38 -12.65 5.18
C PHE A 39 -9.14 -13.63 6.06
N THR A 40 -9.01 -13.55 7.38
CA THR A 40 -9.83 -14.34 8.32
C THR A 40 -11.27 -13.84 8.39
N ILE A 41 -12.23 -14.69 8.76
CA ILE A 41 -13.64 -14.28 8.90
C ILE A 41 -13.80 -13.14 9.93
N LYS A 42 -12.98 -13.15 10.98
CA LYS A 42 -12.95 -12.07 11.99
C LYS A 42 -12.52 -10.73 11.40
N GLN A 43 -11.53 -10.73 10.50
CA GLN A 43 -11.10 -9.51 9.80
C GLN A 43 -12.22 -8.97 8.90
N VAL A 44 -12.92 -9.85 8.19
CA VAL A 44 -14.07 -9.46 7.35
C VAL A 44 -15.20 -8.91 8.22
N GLU A 45 -15.53 -9.56 9.34
CA GLU A 45 -16.55 -9.08 10.28
C GLU A 45 -16.21 -7.68 10.84
N MET A 46 -14.95 -7.46 11.23
CA MET A 46 -14.49 -6.14 11.66
C MET A 46 -14.60 -5.09 10.55
N ALA A 47 -14.30 -5.47 9.31
CA ALA A 47 -14.44 -4.61 8.15
C ALA A 47 -15.89 -4.21 7.90
N CYS A 48 -16.83 -5.16 7.96
CA CYS A 48 -18.26 -4.89 7.86
C CYS A 48 -18.69 -3.86 8.91
N LYS A 49 -18.37 -4.09 10.19
CA LYS A 49 -18.71 -3.16 11.29
C LYS A 49 -18.14 -1.76 11.06
N LYS A 50 -16.88 -1.68 10.63
CA LYS A 50 -16.21 -0.39 10.34
C LYS A 50 -16.89 0.33 9.19
N ILE A 51 -17.24 -0.36 8.11
CA ILE A 51 -17.90 0.24 6.96
C ILE A 51 -19.29 0.73 7.34
N LEU A 52 -20.10 -0.10 8.03
CA LEU A 52 -21.42 0.29 8.52
C LEU A 52 -21.37 1.55 9.41
N ALA A 53 -20.34 1.68 10.25
CA ALA A 53 -20.19 2.81 11.15
C ALA A 53 -19.69 4.11 10.48
N THR A 54 -19.04 4.03 9.31
CA THR A 54 -18.30 5.17 8.74
C THR A 54 -18.74 5.59 7.34
N ARG A 55 -19.34 4.68 6.57
CA ARG A 55 -19.75 4.93 5.20
C ARG A 55 -21.07 5.69 5.18
N THR A 56 -21.10 6.79 4.42
CA THR A 56 -22.28 7.65 4.25
C THR A 56 -23.03 7.41 2.94
N TYR A 57 -22.49 6.56 2.07
CA TYR A 57 -23.13 6.20 0.80
C TYR A 57 -24.12 5.05 0.97
N ASN A 58 -25.26 5.16 0.29
CA ASN A 58 -26.38 4.23 0.45
C ASN A 58 -26.25 2.93 -0.36
N LYS A 59 -25.23 2.78 -1.22
CA LYS A 59 -25.03 1.55 -2.00
C LYS A 59 -24.07 0.58 -1.33
N MET A 60 -24.29 -0.72 -1.55
CA MET A 60 -23.43 -1.77 -1.02
C MET A 60 -21.96 -1.50 -1.39
N PRO A 61 -21.02 -1.59 -0.43
CA PRO A 61 -19.64 -1.25 -0.69
C PRO A 61 -19.00 -2.19 -1.72
N PRO A 62 -18.11 -1.68 -2.59
CA PRO A 62 -17.26 -2.52 -3.43
C PRO A 62 -16.24 -3.28 -2.58
N ILE A 63 -15.71 -4.40 -3.10
CA ILE A 63 -14.72 -5.24 -2.40
C ILE A 63 -13.49 -4.43 -1.94
N ALA A 64 -13.06 -3.45 -2.74
CA ALA A 64 -11.92 -2.59 -2.42
C ALA A 64 -12.08 -1.86 -1.07
N GLU A 65 -13.31 -1.51 -0.68
CA GLU A 65 -13.56 -0.87 0.61
C GLU A 65 -13.46 -1.83 1.78
N PHE A 66 -13.83 -3.11 1.61
CA PHE A 66 -13.57 -4.14 2.60
C PHE A 66 -12.07 -4.34 2.79
N ILE A 67 -11.31 -4.45 1.70
CA ILE A 67 -9.85 -4.58 1.75
C ILE A 67 -9.23 -3.39 2.50
N LYS A 68 -9.63 -2.15 2.16
CA LYS A 68 -9.17 -0.94 2.84
C LYS A 68 -9.60 -0.90 4.32
N ALA A 69 -10.79 -1.38 4.65
CA ALA A 69 -11.24 -1.44 6.03
C ALA A 69 -10.41 -2.43 6.87
N ILE A 70 -10.01 -3.57 6.28
CA ILE A 70 -9.15 -4.60 6.91
C ILE A 70 -7.71 -4.14 7.04
N GLN A 71 -7.10 -3.69 5.95
CA GLN A 71 -5.67 -3.36 5.89
C GLN A 71 -5.36 -1.98 6.47
N GLY A 72 -6.38 -1.15 6.67
CA GLY A 72 -6.20 0.26 7.01
C GLY A 72 -5.99 1.12 5.77
N PRO A 73 -5.74 2.43 5.95
CA PRO A 73 -5.39 3.30 4.83
C PRO A 73 -4.14 2.74 4.12
N THR A 74 -4.16 2.70 2.79
CA THR A 74 -2.93 2.50 2.02
C THR A 74 -1.91 3.52 2.51
N PRO A 75 -0.71 3.09 2.97
CA PRO A 75 0.31 4.01 3.44
C PRO A 75 0.55 5.08 2.38
N GLN A 76 0.47 6.35 2.76
CA GLN A 76 0.83 7.42 1.85
C GLN A 76 2.32 7.37 1.57
N ILE A 77 2.75 8.00 0.48
CA ILE A 77 4.17 8.03 0.12
C ILE A 77 5.02 8.65 1.24
N GLU A 78 4.44 9.58 1.99
CA GLU A 78 4.99 10.16 3.22
C GLU A 78 5.25 9.13 4.31
N ASP A 79 4.26 8.26 4.59
CA ASP A 79 4.34 7.23 5.63
C ASP A 79 5.41 6.19 5.27
N ILE A 80 5.48 5.84 3.98
CA ILE A 80 6.49 4.92 3.45
C ILE A 80 7.87 5.58 3.55
N ALA A 81 8.02 6.82 3.09
CA ALA A 81 9.29 7.55 3.16
C ALA A 81 9.81 7.67 4.60
N GLU A 82 8.91 7.92 5.56
CA GLU A 82 9.24 7.95 6.98
C GLU A 82 9.69 6.59 7.51
N THR A 83 8.96 5.54 7.17
CA THR A 83 9.33 4.16 7.55
C THR A 83 10.69 3.78 6.99
N GLN A 84 10.97 4.13 5.72
CA GLN A 84 12.26 3.85 5.08
C GLN A 84 13.40 4.69 5.69
N ALA A 85 13.18 5.98 5.97
CA ALA A 85 14.19 6.81 6.63
C ALA A 85 14.57 6.24 8.01
N ASN A 86 13.57 5.86 8.81
CA ASN A 86 13.76 5.23 10.11
C ASN A 86 14.45 3.86 9.99
N PHE A 87 14.13 3.09 8.95
CA PHE A 87 14.83 1.84 8.65
C PHE A 87 16.32 2.08 8.41
N VAL A 88 16.70 3.02 7.53
CA VAL A 88 18.11 3.35 7.27
C VAL A 88 18.83 3.76 8.55
N ILE A 89 18.25 4.66 9.36
CA ILE A 89 18.82 5.10 10.64
C ILE A 89 18.99 3.90 11.59
N SER A 90 18.00 3.00 11.65
CA SER A 90 18.10 1.80 12.48
C SER A 90 19.24 0.89 12.04
N GLN A 91 19.49 0.78 10.73
CA GLN A 91 20.62 0.00 10.21
C GLN A 91 21.95 0.68 10.50
N VAL A 92 22.04 2.00 10.42
CA VAL A 92 23.23 2.76 10.80
C VAL A 92 23.60 2.47 12.26
N ARG A 93 22.62 2.51 13.17
CA ARG A 93 22.82 2.21 14.59
C ARG A 93 23.20 0.75 14.86
N LYS A 94 22.65 -0.20 14.09
CA LYS A 94 22.88 -1.65 14.30
C LYS A 94 24.16 -2.18 13.68
N LEU A 95 24.46 -1.79 12.44
CA LEU A 95 25.57 -2.34 11.67
C LEU A 95 26.83 -1.47 11.75
N GLY A 96 26.67 -0.16 11.94
CA GLY A 96 27.77 0.79 11.83
C GLY A 96 28.41 0.79 10.44
N SER A 97 29.63 1.32 10.34
CA SER A 97 30.35 1.50 9.06
C SER A 97 30.93 0.20 8.47
N TRP A 98 30.77 -0.93 9.16
CA TRP A 98 31.38 -2.22 8.80
C TRP A 98 30.72 -2.86 7.58
N ARG A 99 29.43 -2.59 7.34
CA ARG A 99 28.68 -3.18 6.22
C ARG A 99 27.50 -2.30 5.83
N THR A 100 27.28 -2.18 4.52
CA THR A 100 26.06 -1.59 3.97
C THR A 100 24.96 -2.66 3.89
N PRO A 101 23.76 -2.42 4.46
CA PRO A 101 22.63 -3.34 4.35
C PRO A 101 22.10 -3.40 2.91
N VAL A 102 21.44 -4.50 2.57
CA VAL A 102 20.69 -4.60 1.32
C VAL A 102 19.33 -3.96 1.53
N PHE A 103 19.04 -2.89 0.78
CA PHE A 103 17.74 -2.23 0.79
C PHE A 103 16.81 -2.92 -0.22
N VAL A 104 15.71 -3.49 0.27
CA VAL A 104 14.70 -4.16 -0.55
C VAL A 104 13.85 -3.16 -1.32
N ASP A 105 13.50 -2.04 -0.66
CA ASP A 105 12.76 -0.96 -1.28
C ASP A 105 13.60 -0.30 -2.40
N PRO A 106 13.11 -0.26 -3.65
CA PRO A 106 13.90 0.19 -4.79
C PRO A 106 14.27 1.67 -4.71
N ILE A 107 13.37 2.53 -4.22
CA ILE A 107 13.64 3.97 -4.08
C ILE A 107 14.73 4.20 -3.04
N THR A 108 14.62 3.55 -1.88
CA THR A 108 15.62 3.59 -0.81
C THR A 108 16.96 3.11 -1.31
N ARG A 109 17.00 1.97 -2.01
CA ARG A 109 18.22 1.43 -2.60
C ARG A 109 18.87 2.44 -3.54
N ASP A 110 18.10 3.01 -4.46
CA ASP A 110 18.63 3.95 -5.45
C ASP A 110 19.12 5.24 -4.79
N LEU A 111 18.36 5.81 -3.85
CA LEU A 111 18.77 6.99 -3.09
C LEU A 111 20.04 6.76 -2.27
N MET A 112 20.17 5.58 -1.64
CA MET A 112 21.34 5.20 -0.85
C MET A 112 22.57 4.86 -1.69
N ASN A 113 22.41 4.66 -3.00
CA ASN A 113 23.51 4.44 -3.94
C ASN A 113 23.90 5.71 -4.70
N THR A 114 22.98 6.65 -4.90
CA THR A 114 23.18 7.81 -5.78
C THR A 114 23.33 9.13 -5.05
N ARG A 115 22.58 9.33 -3.95
CA ARG A 115 22.49 10.63 -3.26
C ARG A 115 23.09 10.57 -1.87
N PHE A 116 22.84 9.49 -1.15
CA PHE A 116 23.36 9.27 0.19
C PHE A 116 24.46 8.22 0.17
N ASN A 117 25.29 8.19 1.21
CA ASN A 117 26.31 7.16 1.38
C ASN A 117 26.19 6.59 2.79
N PHE A 118 25.88 5.29 2.88
CA PHE A 118 25.67 4.62 4.17
C PHE A 118 26.89 4.73 5.10
N LYS A 119 28.10 4.55 4.58
CA LYS A 119 29.34 4.62 5.38
C LYS A 119 29.56 6.02 5.95
N SER A 120 29.26 7.06 5.17
CA SER A 120 29.31 8.45 5.63
C SER A 120 28.25 8.73 6.69
N LEU A 121 27.03 8.21 6.53
CA LEU A 121 25.98 8.33 7.55
C LEU A 121 26.39 7.70 8.88
N CYS A 122 27.07 6.55 8.86
CA CYS A 122 27.59 5.92 10.07
C CYS A 122 28.61 6.75 10.86
N GLN A 123 29.16 7.81 10.27
CA GLN A 123 30.12 8.70 10.92
C GLN A 123 29.46 10.01 11.43
N GLN A 124 28.20 10.25 11.10
CA GLN A 124 27.49 11.45 11.53
C GLN A 124 27.05 11.35 12.99
N ALA A 125 26.90 12.51 13.64
CA ALA A 125 26.37 12.55 14.99
C ALA A 125 24.88 12.20 15.00
N GLU A 126 24.38 11.68 16.13
CA GLU A 126 22.97 11.33 16.28
C GLU A 126 22.05 12.55 16.08
N SER A 127 22.52 13.75 16.42
CA SER A 127 21.82 15.02 16.15
C SER A 127 21.60 15.29 14.65
N ASP A 128 22.48 14.78 13.79
CA ASP A 128 22.41 14.99 12.34
C ASP A 128 21.45 14.01 11.66
N MET A 129 21.05 12.95 12.35
CA MET A 129 20.12 11.94 11.82
C MET A 129 18.74 12.54 11.50
N GLN A 130 18.34 13.58 12.23
CA GLN A 130 17.10 14.30 11.94
C GLN A 130 17.17 15.04 10.60
N TRP A 131 18.32 15.63 10.26
CA TRP A 131 18.55 16.29 8.98
C TRP A 131 18.63 15.29 7.83
N PHE A 132 19.29 14.15 8.05
CA PHE A 132 19.25 13.04 7.10
C PHE A 132 17.81 12.60 6.84
N ALA A 133 17.02 12.33 7.90
CA ALA A 133 15.64 11.89 7.76
C ALA A 133 14.80 12.88 6.95
N LYS A 134 14.96 14.19 7.21
CA LYS A 134 14.26 15.23 6.47
C LYS A 134 14.63 15.20 4.98
N GLN A 135 15.92 15.24 4.65
CA GLN A 135 16.38 15.23 3.26
C GLN A 135 16.03 13.94 2.52
N PHE A 136 16.10 12.81 3.21
CA PHE A 136 15.72 11.51 2.65
C PHE A 136 14.23 11.50 2.30
N LYS A 137 13.35 11.94 3.21
CA LYS A 137 11.90 12.00 2.95
C LYS A 137 11.53 12.94 1.80
N GLU A 138 12.25 14.05 1.63
CA GLU A 138 12.06 14.95 0.49
C GLU A 138 12.52 14.30 -0.81
N ALA A 139 13.70 13.66 -0.82
CA ALA A 139 14.24 12.96 -1.97
C ALA A 139 13.36 11.79 -2.43
N TYR A 140 12.84 11.03 -1.47
CA TYR A 140 11.96 9.88 -1.70
C TYR A 140 10.68 10.28 -2.43
N ARG A 141 10.04 11.37 -1.98
CA ARG A 141 8.84 11.92 -2.62
C ARG A 141 9.12 12.42 -4.04
N ALA A 142 10.24 13.11 -4.24
CA ALA A 142 10.63 13.55 -5.58
C ALA A 142 10.88 12.37 -6.54
N TYR A 143 11.44 11.28 -6.04
CA TYR A 143 11.71 10.08 -6.84
C TYR A 143 10.42 9.39 -7.28
N ASP A 144 9.46 9.23 -6.37
CA ASP A 144 8.13 8.65 -6.66
C ASP A 144 7.37 9.46 -7.72
N ILE A 145 7.40 10.79 -7.65
CA ILE A 145 6.81 11.67 -8.67
C ILE A 145 7.49 11.48 -10.03
N THR A 146 8.83 11.42 -10.05
CA THR A 146 9.61 11.28 -11.28
C THR A 146 9.40 9.91 -11.93
N ASP A 147 9.33 8.84 -11.13
CA ASP A 147 9.03 7.50 -11.63
C ASP A 147 7.62 7.42 -12.22
N LYS A 148 6.62 7.99 -11.52
CA LYS A 148 5.25 8.11 -12.04
C LYS A 148 5.19 8.88 -13.36
N HIS A 149 5.95 9.98 -13.50
CA HIS A 149 6.03 10.72 -14.77
C HIS A 149 6.65 9.89 -15.90
N LYS A 150 7.73 9.14 -15.65
CA LYS A 150 8.35 8.26 -16.65
C LYS A 150 7.39 7.15 -17.11
N GLN A 151 6.62 6.57 -16.20
CA GLN A 151 5.62 5.56 -16.55
C GLN A 151 4.46 6.12 -17.40
N ILE A 152 4.02 7.35 -17.11
CA ILE A 152 3.00 8.06 -17.92
C ILE A 152 3.53 8.35 -19.33
N GLU A 153 4.79 8.79 -19.48
CA GLU A 153 5.38 9.02 -20.80
C GLU A 153 5.52 7.73 -21.61
N MET A 154 5.96 6.62 -20.98
CA MET A 154 6.07 5.33 -21.67
C MET A 154 4.71 4.79 -22.13
N THR A 155 3.69 4.88 -21.29
CA THR A 155 2.32 4.48 -21.68
C THR A 155 1.75 5.36 -22.79
N GLY A 156 2.06 6.67 -22.79
CA GLY A 156 1.72 7.57 -23.89
C GLY A 156 2.42 7.21 -25.21
N LYS A 157 3.71 6.87 -25.17
CA LYS A 157 4.49 6.41 -26.34
C LYS A 157 3.95 5.09 -26.91
N LEU A 158 3.62 4.13 -26.04
CA LEU A 158 3.02 2.85 -26.43
C LEU A 158 1.67 3.05 -27.12
N LYS A 159 0.80 3.92 -26.59
CA LYS A 159 -0.49 4.24 -27.24
C LYS A 159 -0.31 4.82 -28.65
N LYS A 160 0.67 5.72 -28.85
CA LYS A 160 0.97 6.31 -30.18
C LYS A 160 1.46 5.28 -31.19
N LEU A 161 2.28 4.32 -30.75
CA LEU A 161 2.78 3.24 -31.60
C LEU A 161 1.65 2.31 -32.05
N VAL A 162 0.75 1.92 -31.14
CA VAL A 162 -0.39 1.06 -31.47
C VAL A 162 -1.38 1.76 -32.42
N SER A 163 -1.61 3.07 -32.27
CA SER A 163 -2.44 3.83 -33.21
C SER A 163 -1.84 4.01 -34.60
N GLY A 164 -0.53 3.81 -34.77
CA GLY A 164 0.16 3.95 -36.05
C GLY A 164 0.26 2.65 -36.87
N ILE A 165 -0.12 1.50 -36.30
CA ILE A 165 -0.01 0.18 -36.94
C ILE A 165 -1.36 -0.27 -37.58
N GLY A 166 -2.44 0.49 -37.36
CA GLY A 166 -3.79 0.17 -37.85
C GLY A 166 -4.23 0.90 -39.12
N GLY A 167 -3.31 1.35 -39.97
CA GLY A 167 -3.60 2.03 -41.24
C GLY A 167 -3.27 1.18 -42.46
#